data_AF-A0A7X9EI80-F1
#
_entry.id   AF-A0A7X9EI80-F1
#
_cell.length_a   1.000
_cell.length_b   1.000
_cell.length_c   1.000
_cell.angle_alpha   90.00
_cell.angle_beta   90.00
_cell.angle_gamma   90.00
#
_symmetry.space_group_name_H-M   'P 1'
#
loop_
_entity.id
_entity.type
_entity.pdbx_description
1 polymer ?
#
loop_
_entity_poly.entity_id
_entity_poly.type
_entity_poly.pdbx_seq_one_letter_code
_entity_poly.pdbx_strand_id
1 'polypeptide(L)' 'FTEKDQIKPDLLLTDVIMPEMNGKILYEELRKKFPALKVLFMSGYTANVIAHNGILDKGIHFIEKPFTSKALLKKIEEIE' A
#
# COMPACT_ATOMS: atom_id res chain seq x y z
N PHE A 1 8.43 -21.57 19.68
CA PHE A 1 8.55 -20.48 18.71
C PHE A 1 10.01 -20.08 18.62
N THR A 2 10.75 -20.81 17.78
CA THR A 2 12.18 -20.61 17.52
C THR A 2 12.36 -19.58 16.40
N GLU A 3 13.54 -18.97 16.34
CA GLU A 3 13.90 -17.85 15.47
C GLU A 3 13.53 -18.02 13.98
N LYS A 4 12.97 -16.94 13.40
CA LYS A 4 13.02 -16.55 11.98
C LYS A 4 12.31 -17.44 10.95
N ASP A 5 10.99 -17.47 11.00
CA ASP A 5 10.26 -17.36 9.73
C ASP A 5 10.36 -15.89 9.28
N GLN A 6 11.34 -15.59 8.42
CA GLN A 6 11.38 -14.28 7.76
C GLN A 6 10.15 -14.15 6.87
N ILE A 7 9.14 -13.43 7.36
CA ILE A 7 7.98 -13.04 6.57
C ILE A 7 8.51 -12.26 5.36
N LYS A 8 8.27 -12.82 4.16
CA LYS A 8 8.52 -12.18 2.88
C LYS A 8 7.16 -11.82 2.29
N PRO A 9 6.63 -10.62 2.55
CA PRO A 9 5.34 -10.22 2.04
C PRO A 9 5.42 -9.96 0.52
N ASP A 10 4.41 -10.42 -0.20
CA ASP A 10 4.25 -10.13 -1.63
C ASP A 10 3.50 -8.81 -1.86
N LEU A 11 2.58 -8.46 -0.94
CA LEU A 11 1.74 -7.26 -1.00
C LEU A 11 1.70 -6.53 0.36
N LEU A 12 1.89 -5.22 0.32
CA LEU A 12 1.62 -4.31 1.43
C LEU A 12 0.26 -3.63 1.22
N LEU A 13 -0.66 -3.82 2.17
CA LEU A 13 -1.90 -3.04 2.26
C LEU A 13 -1.74 -2.00 3.39
N THR A 14 -1.78 -0.71 3.08
CA THR A 14 -1.55 0.35 4.08
C THR A 14 -2.37 1.61 3.80
N ASP A 15 -2.65 2.42 4.84
CA ASP A 15 -3.27 3.74 4.65
C ASP A 15 -2.24 4.72 4.05
N VAL A 16 -2.72 5.68 3.27
CA VAL A 16 -1.88 6.79 2.81
C VAL A 16 -1.50 7.70 3.98
N ILE A 17 -2.47 8.05 4.82
CA ILE A 17 -2.28 9.02 5.90
C ILE A 17 -2.40 8.29 7.23
N MET A 18 -1.29 8.17 7.96
CA MET A 18 -1.26 7.67 9.33
C MET A 18 -0.62 8.70 10.25
N PRO A 19 -0.96 8.72 11.56
CA PRO A 19 -0.19 9.47 12.55
C PRO A 19 1.28 9.03 12.52
N GLU A 20 2.19 9.99 12.75
CA GLU A 20 3.65 9.79 12.86
C GLU A 20 4.39 9.41 11.57
N MET A 21 3.82 8.56 10.70
CA MET A 21 4.48 8.07 9.48
C MET A 21 3.50 7.98 8.31
N ASN A 22 3.90 8.43 7.12
CA ASN A 22 3.12 8.27 5.89
C ASN A 22 3.29 6.84 5.33
N GLY A 23 2.21 6.23 4.82
CA GLY A 23 2.27 4.90 4.20
C GLY A 23 3.25 4.80 3.03
N LYS A 24 3.48 5.90 2.30
CA LYS A 24 4.49 5.98 1.23
C LYS A 24 5.90 5.80 1.78
N ILE A 25 6.23 6.46 2.89
CA ILE A 25 7.55 6.33 3.54
C ILE A 25 7.74 4.90 4.04
N LEU A 26 6.70 4.32 4.66
CA LEU A 26 6.72 2.92 5.07
C LEU A 26 7.00 1.97 3.90
N TYR A 27 6.31 2.18 2.77
CA TYR A 27 6.54 1.40 1.55
C TYR A 27 7.98 1.54 1.03
N GLU A 28 8.50 2.76 0.96
CA GLU A 28 9.87 3.02 0.50
C GLU A 28 10.92 2.34 1.39
N GLU A 29 10.75 2.37 2.72
CA GLU A 29 11.65 1.65 3.64
C GLU A 29 11.54 0.14 3.51
N LEU A 30 10.33 -0.41 3.38
CA LEU A 30 10.13 -1.85 3.21
C LEU A 30 10.67 -2.35 1.87
N ARG A 31 10.56 -1.56 0.81
CA ARG A 31 11.06 -1.91 -0.52
C ARG A 31 12.59 -2.05 -0.56
N LYS A 32 13.34 -1.35 0.30
CA LYS A 32 14.79 -1.56 0.45
C LYS A 32 15.13 -2.99 0.89
N LYS A 33 14.26 -3.60 1.72
CA LYS A 33 14.41 -4.97 2.20
C LYS A 33 13.72 -6.00 1.29
N PHE A 34 12.60 -5.62 0.67
CA PHE A 34 11.78 -6.45 -0.20
C PHE A 34 11.59 -5.76 -1.56
N PRO A 35 12.55 -5.86 -2.50
CA PRO A 35 12.52 -5.11 -3.76
C PRO A 35 11.31 -5.40 -4.65
N ALA A 36 10.75 -6.61 -4.53
CA ALA A 36 9.57 -7.07 -5.27
C ALA A 36 8.23 -6.77 -4.56
N LEU A 37 8.26 -6.10 -3.41
CA LEU A 37 7.05 -5.77 -2.65
C LEU A 37 6.13 -4.87 -3.46
N LYS A 38 4.92 -5.35 -3.71
CA LYS A 38 3.83 -4.57 -4.29
C LYS A 38 3.11 -3.81 -3.18
N VAL A 39 2.40 -2.73 -3.50
CA VAL A 39 1.64 -1.94 -2.52
C VAL A 39 0.25 -1.56 -3.05
N LEU A 40 -0.75 -1.71 -2.18
CA LEU A 40 -2.09 -1.18 -2.34
C LEU A 40 -2.35 -0.17 -1.21
N PHE A 41 -2.46 1.10 -1.58
CA PHE A 41 -2.80 2.16 -0.64
C PHE A 41 -4.31 2.26 -0.43
N MET A 42 -4.74 2.56 0.80
CA MET A 42 -6.12 2.87 1.10
C MET A 42 -6.23 4.35 1.46
N SER A 43 -7.18 5.09 0.89
CA SER A 43 -7.37 6.52 1.21
C SER A 43 -8.84 6.87 1.35
N GLY A 44 -9.20 7.60 2.41
CA GLY A 44 -10.51 8.26 2.52
C GLY A 44 -10.53 9.68 1.96
N TYR A 45 -9.39 10.17 1.46
CA TYR A 45 -9.26 11.48 0.84
C TYR A 45 -9.29 11.37 -0.68
N THR A 46 -9.78 12.42 -1.34
CA THR A 46 -9.92 12.48 -2.80
C THR A 46 -8.57 12.25 -3.51
N ALA A 47 -8.63 11.72 -4.73
CA ALA A 47 -7.45 11.49 -5.58
C ALA A 47 -6.54 12.73 -5.73
N ASN A 48 -7.11 13.94 -5.63
CA ASN A 48 -6.36 15.19 -5.72
C ASN A 48 -5.44 15.40 -4.50
N VAL A 49 -5.91 15.04 -3.30
CA VAL A 49 -5.10 15.09 -2.06
C VAL A 49 -3.98 14.05 -2.12
N ILE A 50 -4.26 12.88 -2.70
CA ILE A 50 -3.27 11.81 -2.91
C ILE A 50 -2.22 12.23 -3.95
N ALA A 51 -2.64 12.93 -5.02
CA ALA A 51 -1.75 13.48 -6.05
C ALA A 51 -0.70 14.42 -5.45
N HIS A 52 -1.14 15.35 -4.59
CA HIS A 52 -0.26 16.29 -3.91
C HIS A 52 0.78 15.61 -3.00
N ASN A 53 0.48 14.40 -2.51
CA ASN A 53 1.41 13.61 -1.71
C ASN A 53 2.37 12.73 -2.54
N GLY A 54 2.36 12.86 -3.87
CA GLY A 54 3.27 12.12 -4.76
C GLY A 54 2.96 10.63 -4.86
N ILE A 55 1.70 10.24 -4.62
CA ILE A 55 1.26 8.83 -4.60
C ILE A 55 0.65 8.42 -5.96
N LEU A 56 0.51 9.35 -6.91
CA LEU A 56 0.08 9.05 -8.28
C LEU A 56 1.24 8.72 -9.24
N ASP A 57 2.42 8.39 -8.71
CA ASP A 57 3.52 7.91 -9.54
C ASP A 57 3.12 6.61 -10.27
N LYS A 58 3.63 6.43 -11.49
CA LYS A 58 3.35 5.25 -12.32
C LYS A 58 3.73 3.97 -11.54
N GLY A 59 2.74 3.11 -11.31
CA GLY A 59 2.92 1.82 -10.63
C GLY A 59 2.42 1.77 -9.19
N ILE A 60 1.84 2.87 -8.67
CA ILE A 60 1.21 2.88 -7.36
C ILE A 60 -0.29 2.59 -7.49
N HIS A 61 -0.77 1.59 -6.75
CA HIS A 61 -2.18 1.20 -6.72
C HIS A 61 -2.86 1.74 -5.45
N PHE A 62 -4.12 2.17 -5.58
CA PHE A 62 -4.91 2.59 -4.43
C PHE A 62 -6.38 2.12 -4.51
N ILE A 63 -7.03 2.10 -3.36
CA ILE A 63 -8.47 1.89 -3.19
C ILE A 63 -9.04 2.99 -2.29
N GLU A 64 -10.15 3.58 -2.74
CA GLU A 64 -10.85 4.65 -2.02
C GLU A 64 -11.74 4.07 -0.92
N LYS A 65 -11.69 4.66 0.28
CA LYS A 65 -12.58 4.36 1.41
C LYS A 65 -13.86 5.19 1.30
N PRO A 66 -15.05 4.64 1.63
CA PRO A 66 -15.27 3.25 2.04
C PRO A 66 -15.28 2.29 0.84
N PHE A 67 -14.80 1.06 1.04
CA PHE A 67 -14.81 0.00 0.03
C PHE A 67 -15.42 -1.29 0.56
N THR A 68 -15.91 -2.13 -0.35
CA THR A 68 -16.39 -3.49 -0.02
C THR A 68 -15.26 -4.51 -0.12
N SER A 69 -15.40 -5.66 0.54
CA SER A 69 -14.45 -6.77 0.38
C SER A 69 -14.30 -7.22 -1.07
N LYS A 70 -15.37 -7.17 -1.85
CA LYS A 70 -15.35 -7.47 -3.30
C LYS A 70 -14.46 -6.48 -4.07
N ALA A 71 -14.56 -5.19 -3.75
CA ALA A 71 -13.72 -4.18 -4.38
C ALA A 71 -12.24 -4.34 -3.99
N LEU A 72 -11.96 -4.68 -2.73
CA LEU A 72 -10.61 -4.98 -2.26
C LEU A 72 -10.01 -6.18 -3.01
N LEU A 73 -10.73 -7.30 -3.09
CA LEU A 73 -10.27 -8.51 -3.79
C LEU A 73 -9.97 -8.22 -5.26
N LYS A 74 -10.87 -7.52 -5.95
CA LYS A 74 -10.65 -7.12 -7.34
C LYS A 74 -9.37 -6.28 -7.49
N LYS A 75 -9.08 -5.38 -6.55
CA LYS A 75 -7.83 -4.59 -6.58
C LYS A 75 -6.60 -5.43 -6.33
N ILE A 76 -6.66 -6.44 -5.47
CA ILE A 76 -5.55 -7.36 -5.25
C ILE A 76 -5.28 -8.18 -6.53
N GLU A 77 -6.33 -8.68 -7.19
CA GLU A 77 -6.22 -9.41 -8.46
C GLU A 77 -5.62 -8.56 -9.60
N GLU A 78 -5.87 -7.24 -9.62
CA GLU A 78 -5.28 -6.32 -10.60
C GLU A 78 -3.77 -6.06 -10.37
N ILE A 79 -3.27 -6.36 -9.17
CA ILE A 79 -1.89 -6.13 -8.74
C ILE A 79 -1.05 -7.41 -8.87
N GLU A 80 -1.66 -8.59 -8.75
CA GLU A 80 -0.99 -9.88 -8.92
C GLU A 80 -0.52 -10.13 -10.36
#